data_AF-M5U216-F1
#
_entry.id   AF-M5U216-F1
#
_cell.length_a   1.000
_cell.length_b   1.000
_cell.length_c   1.000
_cell.angle_alpha   90.00
_cell.angle_beta   90.00
_cell.angle_gamma   90.00
#
_symmetry.space_group_name_H-M   'P 1'
#
loop_
_entity.id
_entity.type
_entity.pdbx_description
1 polymer ?
#
loop_
_entity_poly.entity_id
_entity_poly.type
_entity_poly.pdbx_seq_one_letter_code
_entity_poly.pdbx_strand_id
1 'polypeptide(L)'
;MISVESTDRAWTYAIGYMAEQLRGDCPFCYGLTINFRAEISDESKLDAFLIFGPPHLDATQKSVELDGFTCHIAGMWPMYSSEFDIYNELGLEQFWHHDEWDPMNVTRPPICSAAGG
;
A
#
# COMPACT_ATOMS: atom_id res chain seq x y z
N MET A 1 0.69 -2.13 -8.42
CA MET A 1 -0.73 -2.57 -8.53
C MET A 1 -1.54 -1.90 -7.42
N ILE A 2 -2.84 -1.68 -7.63
CA ILE A 2 -3.79 -1.30 -6.58
C ILE A 2 -5.07 -2.13 -6.74
N SER A 3 -5.71 -2.48 -5.64
CA SER A 3 -7.01 -3.14 -5.60
C SER A 3 -7.76 -2.63 -4.39
N VAL A 4 -8.83 -1.87 -4.62
CA VAL A 4 -9.60 -1.19 -3.56
C VAL A 4 -11.08 -1.32 -3.85
N GLU A 5 -11.91 -1.27 -2.80
CA GLU A 5 -13.37 -1.29 -2.87
C GLU A 5 -13.91 0.09 -3.25
N SER A 6 -13.51 0.57 -4.42
CA SER A 6 -13.90 1.88 -4.95
C SER A 6 -13.97 1.86 -6.48
N THR A 7 -14.79 2.75 -7.03
CA THR A 7 -14.85 3.04 -8.47
C THR A 7 -14.18 4.36 -8.84
N ASP A 8 -13.67 5.12 -7.86
CA ASP A 8 -12.94 6.35 -8.12
C ASP A 8 -11.58 6.05 -8.77
N ARG A 9 -11.34 6.71 -9.90
CA ARG A 9 -10.11 6.55 -10.68
C ARG A 9 -8.92 7.24 -10.03
N ALA A 10 -9.15 8.12 -9.06
CA ALA A 10 -8.11 8.83 -8.33
C ALA A 10 -7.06 7.86 -7.74
N TRP A 11 -7.49 6.70 -7.23
CA TRP A 11 -6.61 5.63 -6.75
C TRP A 11 -5.63 5.13 -7.83
N THR A 12 -6.14 4.89 -9.04
CA THR A 12 -5.32 4.41 -10.16
C THR A 12 -4.37 5.51 -10.65
N TYR A 13 -4.84 6.76 -10.69
CA TYR A 13 -4.01 7.90 -11.09
C TYR A 13 -2.92 8.19 -10.07
N ALA A 14 -3.21 8.09 -8.77
CA ALA A 14 -2.23 8.30 -7.71
C ALA A 14 -1.07 7.32 -7.81
N ILE A 15 -1.33 6.01 -7.96
CA ILE A 15 -0.23 5.03 -8.10
C ILE A 15 0.56 5.22 -9.39
N GLY A 16 -0.08 5.63 -10.48
CA GLY A 16 0.60 5.92 -11.75
C GLY A 16 1.50 7.15 -11.64
N TYR A 17 1.00 8.21 -10.99
CA TYR A 17 1.76 9.42 -10.69
C TYR A 17 2.97 9.09 -9.79
N MET A 18 2.77 8.35 -8.70
CA MET A 18 3.86 7.99 -7.78
C MET A 18 4.91 7.11 -8.45
N ALA A 19 4.50 6.14 -9.26
CA ALA A 19 5.42 5.29 -10.01
C ALA A 19 6.30 6.10 -10.99
N GLU A 20 5.74 7.14 -11.61
CA GLU A 20 6.51 8.02 -12.50
C GLU A 20 7.44 8.95 -11.73
N GLN A 21 6.94 9.61 -10.67
CA GLN A 21 7.73 10.56 -9.88
C GLN A 21 8.90 9.90 -9.15
N LEU A 22 8.75 8.64 -8.75
CA LEU A 22 9.77 7.92 -7.97
C LEU A 22 10.59 6.95 -8.82
N ARG A 23 10.44 7.01 -10.15
CA ARG A 23 11.16 6.13 -11.09
C ARG A 23 12.67 6.32 -10.94
N GLY A 24 13.37 5.25 -10.56
CA GLY A 24 14.83 5.26 -10.38
C GLY A 24 15.30 5.65 -8.97
N ASP A 25 14.43 6.27 -8.17
CA ASP A 25 14.74 6.72 -6.81
C ASP A 25 14.12 5.83 -5.72
N CYS A 26 12.99 5.19 -6.02
CA CYS A 26 12.31 4.26 -5.12
C CYS A 26 12.42 2.82 -5.63
N PRO A 27 12.88 1.87 -4.79
CA PRO A 27 12.98 0.47 -5.19
C PRO A 27 11.65 -0.29 -5.11
N PHE A 28 10.59 0.34 -4.57
CA PHE A 28 9.27 -0.28 -4.34
C PHE A 28 9.33 -1.62 -3.58
N CYS A 29 10.22 -1.73 -2.59
CA CYS A 29 10.36 -2.92 -1.76
C CYS A 29 9.18 -3.10 -0.81
N TYR A 30 8.89 -4.35 -0.46
CA TYR A 30 7.88 -4.68 0.56
C TYR A 30 8.23 -4.05 1.91
N GLY A 31 7.23 -3.50 2.58
CA GLY A 31 7.35 -2.78 3.84
C GLY A 31 7.72 -1.30 3.70
N LEU A 32 7.93 -0.80 2.48
CA LEU A 32 8.15 0.64 2.28
C LEU A 32 6.82 1.40 2.36
N THR A 33 6.80 2.50 3.11
CA THR A 33 5.69 3.45 3.13
C THR A 33 6.00 4.66 2.26
N ILE A 34 4.97 5.20 1.61
CA ILE A 34 5.05 6.38 0.74
C ILE A 34 3.97 7.36 1.17
N ASN A 35 4.37 8.55 1.62
CA ASN A 35 3.44 9.62 1.96
C ASN A 35 3.03 10.37 0.68
N PHE A 36 1.73 10.34 0.33
CA PHE A 36 1.19 11.07 -0.83
C PHE A 36 0.99 12.56 -0.53
N ARG A 37 0.92 12.93 0.76
CA ARG A 37 0.83 14.30 1.30
C ARG A 37 -0.44 15.04 0.90
N ALA A 38 -1.45 14.32 0.46
CA ALA A 38 -2.79 14.79 0.15
C ALA A 38 -3.77 13.62 0.27
N GLU A 39 -5.05 13.91 0.49
CA GLU A 39 -6.11 12.90 0.36
C GLU A 39 -6.10 12.38 -1.09
N ILE A 40 -6.12 11.06 -1.27
CA ILE A 40 -5.96 10.45 -2.59
C ILE A 40 -7.25 10.56 -3.42
N SER A 41 -8.40 10.50 -2.76
CA SER A 41 -9.74 10.60 -3.34
C SER A 41 -10.63 11.45 -2.43
N ASP A 42 -11.59 12.17 -3.00
CA ASP A 42 -12.59 12.94 -2.26
C ASP A 42 -13.49 12.06 -1.37
N GLU A 43 -13.54 10.74 -1.62
CA GLU A 43 -14.33 9.78 -0.84
C GLU A 43 -13.61 9.27 0.42
N SER A 44 -12.32 9.57 0.57
CA SER A 44 -11.45 8.96 1.56
C SER A 44 -10.55 9.99 2.24
N LYS A 45 -10.06 9.63 3.43
CA LYS A 45 -9.07 10.40 4.18
C LYS A 45 -7.68 9.78 4.15
N LEU A 46 -7.50 8.69 3.40
CA LEU A 46 -6.21 8.03 3.22
C LEU A 46 -5.31 8.87 2.30
N ASP A 47 -4.07 9.05 2.74
CA ASP A 47 -3.11 10.03 2.20
C ASP A 47 -1.69 9.44 2.05
N ALA A 48 -1.56 8.13 2.19
CA ALA A 48 -0.31 7.40 2.06
C ALA A 48 -0.52 5.99 1.50
N PHE A 49 0.58 5.30 1.23
CA PHE A 49 0.59 3.92 0.77
C PHE A 49 1.59 3.06 1.55
N LEU A 50 1.23 1.82 1.83
CA LEU A 50 2.13 0.75 2.21
C LEU A 50 2.40 -0.14 0.99
N ILE A 51 3.67 -0.41 0.69
CA ILE A 51 4.05 -1.33 -0.37
C ILE A 51 4.11 -2.75 0.19
N PHE A 52 3.28 -3.64 -0.35
CA PHE A 52 3.33 -5.05 0.03
C PHE A 52 2.80 -5.97 -1.09
N GLY A 53 3.13 -7.25 -1.01
CA GLY A 53 2.71 -8.24 -1.99
C GLY A 53 1.18 -8.40 -2.05
N PRO A 54 0.56 -8.49 -3.23
CA PRO A 54 -0.88 -8.70 -3.33
C PRO A 54 -1.36 -9.95 -2.57
N PRO A 55 -2.33 -9.83 -1.65
CA PRO A 55 -2.71 -10.96 -0.80
C PRO A 55 -3.38 -12.09 -1.59
N HIS A 56 -3.97 -11.78 -2.75
CA HIS A 56 -4.67 -12.75 -3.61
C HIS A 56 -3.78 -13.49 -4.61
N LEU A 57 -2.48 -13.17 -4.66
CA LEU A 57 -1.53 -13.81 -5.58
C LEU A 57 -0.54 -14.67 -4.79
N ASP A 58 -0.25 -15.87 -5.28
CA ASP A 58 0.86 -16.69 -4.77
C ASP A 58 2.22 -16.19 -5.27
N ALA A 59 3.31 -16.79 -4.78
CA ALA A 59 4.67 -16.38 -5.13
C ALA A 59 4.99 -16.51 -6.64
N THR A 60 4.40 -17.51 -7.31
CA THR A 60 4.59 -17.73 -8.75
C THR A 60 3.79 -16.73 -9.58
N GLN A 61 2.61 -16.33 -9.10
CA GLN A 61 1.77 -15.32 -9.74
C GLN A 61 2.30 -13.90 -9.54
N LYS A 62 3.12 -13.68 -8.51
CA LYS A 62 3.78 -12.39 -8.22
C LYS A 62 5.06 -12.17 -9.01
N SER A 63 5.56 -13.16 -9.74
CA SER A 63 6.86 -13.08 -10.40
C SER A 63 6.72 -13.36 -11.89
N VAL A 64 7.34 -12.51 -12.70
CA VAL A 64 7.37 -12.65 -14.16
C VAL A 64 8.82 -12.70 -14.59
N GLU A 65 9.23 -13.84 -15.11
CA GLU A 65 10.57 -14.02 -15.68
C GLU A 65 10.64 -13.38 -17.07
N LEU A 66 11.65 -12.54 -17.27
CA LEU A 66 11.97 -11.91 -18.54
C LEU A 66 13.43 -12.20 -18.90
N ASP A 67 13.83 -11.92 -20.14
CA ASP A 67 15.20 -12.16 -20.60
C ASP A 67 16.20 -11.28 -19.83
N GLY A 68 16.83 -11.87 -18.81
CA GLY A 68 17.91 -11.26 -18.02
C GLY A 68 17.50 -10.66 -16.68
N PHE A 69 16.21 -10.69 -16.30
CA PHE A 69 15.76 -10.22 -14.99
C PHE A 69 14.35 -10.73 -14.64
N THR A 70 14.03 -10.72 -13.35
CA THR A 70 12.71 -11.08 -12.82
C THR A 70 11.98 -9.82 -12.38
N CYS A 71 10.74 -9.66 -12.84
CA CYS A 71 9.83 -8.64 -12.35
C CYS A 71 8.99 -9.19 -11.21
N HIS A 72 8.89 -8.45 -10.11
CA HIS A 72 7.96 -8.77 -9.02
C HIS A 72 6.80 -7.78 -8.98
N ILE A 73 5.58 -8.29 -8.81
CA ILE A 73 4.37 -7.49 -8.67
C ILE A 73 4.26 -7.01 -7.22
N ALA A 74 4.39 -5.71 -7.02
CA ALA A 74 4.10 -5.04 -5.76
C ALA A 74 2.72 -4.35 -5.78
N GLY A 75 2.00 -4.46 -4.66
CA GLY A 75 0.80 -3.68 -4.37
C GLY A 75 1.15 -2.40 -3.64
N MET A 76 0.41 -1.32 -3.91
CA MET A 76 0.41 -0.08 -3.13
C MET A 76 -0.94 0.01 -2.43
N TRP A 77 -0.93 -0.19 -1.12
CA TRP A 77 -2.12 -0.32 -0.28
C TRP A 77 -2.37 0.98 0.47
N PRO A 78 -3.52 1.64 0.27
CA PRO A 78 -3.84 2.88 0.97
C PRO A 78 -3.73 2.77 2.49
N MET A 79 -3.10 3.76 3.10
CA MET A 79 -3.01 3.91 4.55
C MET A 79 -3.11 5.38 4.95
N TYR A 80 -3.30 5.64 6.24
CA TYR A 80 -3.15 6.98 6.79
C TYR A 80 -1.69 7.25 7.10
N SER A 81 -1.20 8.44 6.78
CA SER A 81 0.13 8.89 7.19
C SER A 81 0.26 9.00 8.71
N SER A 82 -0.85 9.20 9.43
CA SER A 82 -0.90 9.14 10.90
C SER A 82 -0.63 7.75 11.47
N GLU A 83 -0.73 6.69 10.65
CA GLU A 83 -0.44 5.31 11.08
C GLU A 83 1.05 4.97 10.98
N PHE A 84 1.91 5.86 10.46
CA PHE A 84 3.33 5.57 10.30
C PHE A 84 4.03 5.24 11.61
N ASP A 85 3.72 5.94 12.70
CA ASP A 85 4.34 5.66 14.00
C ASP A 85 3.93 4.27 14.52
N ILE A 86 2.64 3.91 14.38
CA ILE A 86 2.12 2.59 14.75
C ILE A 86 2.72 1.50 13.85
N TYR A 87 2.81 1.74 12.54
CA TYR A 87 3.47 0.84 11.60
C TYR A 87 4.94 0.61 11.96
N ASN A 88 5.68 1.66 12.33
CA ASN A 88 7.06 1.57 12.73
C ASN A 88 7.25 0.83 14.07
N GLU A 89 6.27 0.92 14.98
CA GLU A 89 6.27 0.18 16.25
C GLU A 89 5.98 -1.32 16.06
N LEU A 90 4.92 -1.64 15.32
CA LEU A 90 4.46 -3.02 15.09
C LEU A 90 5.35 -3.78 14.11
N GLY A 91 5.88 -3.08 13.11
CA GLY A 91 6.49 -3.67 11.93
C GLY A 91 5.47 -4.29 10.97
N LEU A 92 5.97 -4.69 9.80
CA LEU A 92 5.15 -5.11 8.66
C LEU A 92 4.23 -6.29 8.98
N GLU A 93 4.75 -7.35 9.60
CA GLU A 93 3.96 -8.57 9.85
C GLU A 93 2.78 -8.31 10.79
N GLN A 94 3.03 -7.67 11.94
CA GLN A 94 1.97 -7.38 12.90
C GLN A 94 0.97 -6.36 12.36
N PHE A 95 1.45 -5.31 11.69
CA PHE A 95 0.55 -4.32 11.10
C PHE A 95 -0.33 -4.91 9.99
N TRP A 96 0.23 -5.75 9.13
CA TRP A 96 -0.52 -6.39 8.04
C TRP A 96 -1.59 -7.37 8.55
N HIS A 97 -1.38 -7.95 9.72
CA HIS A 97 -2.31 -8.85 10.39
C HIS A 97 -3.18 -8.19 11.46
N HIS A 98 -3.11 -6.86 11.60
CA HIS A 98 -3.89 -6.12 12.58
C HIS A 98 -5.39 -6.19 12.24
N ASP A 99 -6.25 -6.43 13.24
CA ASP A 99 -7.70 -6.61 13.04
C ASP A 99 -8.39 -5.40 12.37
N GLU A 100 -7.89 -4.20 12.66
CA GLU A 100 -8.40 -2.94 12.08
C GLU A 100 -7.77 -2.61 10.70
N TRP A 101 -6.83 -3.44 10.21
CA TRP A 101 -6.20 -3.23 8.91
C TRP A 101 -7.00 -3.90 7.79
N ASP A 102 -7.65 -3.07 6.97
CA ASP A 102 -8.27 -3.49 5.71
C ASP A 102 -7.70 -2.67 4.53
N PRO A 103 -6.73 -3.22 3.78
CA PRO A 103 -6.05 -2.47 2.73
C PRO A 103 -6.93 -2.17 1.50
N MET A 104 -8.12 -2.77 1.40
CA MET A 104 -9.03 -2.60 0.27
C MET A 104 -10.16 -1.62 0.59
N ASN A 105 -10.57 -1.53 1.86
CA ASN A 105 -11.59 -0.59 2.31
C ASN A 105 -11.05 0.84 2.42
N VAL A 106 -11.39 1.67 1.45
CA VAL A 106 -10.94 3.08 1.39
C VAL A 106 -11.60 4.00 2.42
N THR A 107 -12.61 3.51 3.15
CA THR A 107 -13.34 4.26 4.19
C THR A 107 -13.08 3.74 5.60
N ARG A 108 -12.14 2.79 5.77
CA ARG A 108 -11.79 2.26 7.09
C ARG A 108 -11.34 3.39 8.03
N PRO A 109 -11.59 3.31 9.34
CA PRO A 109 -11.03 4.24 10.30
C PRO A 109 -9.50 4.07 10.42
N PRO A 110 -8.78 5.10 10.89
CA PRO A 110 -7.36 4.98 11.21
C PRO A 110 -7.15 4.05 12.41
N ILE A 111 -6.09 3.24 12.34
CA ILE A 111 -5.61 2.46 13.49
C ILE A 111 -5.05 3.45 14.51
N CYS A 112 -5.56 3.40 15.75
CA CYS A 112 -5.22 4.37 16.79
C CYS A 112 -4.34 3.81 17.91
N SER A 113 -4.09 2.49 17.92
CA SER A 113 -3.25 1.86 18.93
C SER A 113 -2.59 0.59 18.39
N ALA A 114 -1.40 0.27 18.88
CA ALA A 114 -0.69 -0.98 18.59
C ALA A 114 -1.32 -2.23 19.22
N ALA A 115 -2.35 -2.08 20.06
CA ALA A 115 -3.03 -3.19 20.73
C ALA A 115 -4.14 -3.77 19.82
N GLY A 116 -3.74 -4.44 18.74
CA GLY A 116 -4.61 -5.38 18.02
C GLY A 116 -4.60 -6.73 18.74
N GLY A 117 -5.77 -7.29 19.02
CA GLY A 117 -5.95 -8.53 19.80
C GLY A 117 -5.58 -9.81 19.06
#